data_AF-A0A846QP57-F1
#
_entry.id   AF-A0A846QP57-F1
#
_cell.length_a   1.000
_cell.length_b   1.000
_cell.length_c   1.000
_cell.angle_alpha   90.00
_cell.angle_beta   90.00
_cell.angle_gamma   90.00
#
_symmetry.space_group_name_H-M   'P 1'
#
loop_
_entity.id
_entity.type
_entity.pdbx_description
1 polymer ?
#
loop_
_entity_poly.entity_id
_entity_poly.type
_entity_poly.pdbx_seq_one_letter_code
_entity_poly.pdbx_strand_id
1 'polypeptide(L)'
;MISLLKKPHAENPKPDNISIAKDLFISGKFPVVTTKDIPAKTVKRVIGLAAYRGYDMEQAFYGMITRAISNGANAIVGYRENVAFHPDGSKYISCYGTAVRQIDEK
;
A
#
# COMPACT_ATOMS: atom_id res chain seq x y z
N MET A 1 37.55 15.22 -1.22
CA MET A 1 36.82 14.01 -1.64
C MET A 1 35.40 14.11 -1.13
N ILE A 2 34.45 14.22 -2.05
CA ILE A 2 33.03 14.30 -1.75
C ILE A 2 32.56 12.88 -1.36
N SER A 3 32.32 12.65 -0.07
CA SER A 3 31.60 11.46 0.41
C SER A 3 30.11 11.68 0.15
N LEU A 4 29.69 11.39 -1.09
CA LEU A 4 28.30 11.40 -1.52
C LEU A 4 27.69 10.02 -1.29
N LEU A 5 26.49 10.03 -0.71
CA LEU A 5 25.51 8.94 -0.62
C LEU A 5 25.77 7.88 0.45
N LYS A 6 25.59 8.27 1.71
CA LYS A 6 24.95 7.37 2.68
C LYS A 6 23.58 7.01 2.08
N LYS A 7 23.45 5.81 1.51
CA LYS A 7 22.16 5.29 1.03
C LYS A 7 21.16 5.49 2.17
N PRO A 8 20.01 6.17 1.97
CA PRO A 8 18.98 6.18 2.99
C PRO A 8 18.67 4.72 3.25
N HIS A 9 18.90 4.27 4.48
CA HIS A 9 18.43 2.97 4.90
C HIS A 9 16.92 3.08 4.77
N ALA A 10 16.36 2.46 3.73
CA ALA A 10 14.93 2.32 3.62
C ALA A 10 14.51 1.66 4.94
N GLU A 11 13.80 2.39 5.79
CA GLU A 11 13.14 1.80 6.94
C GLU A 11 12.14 0.81 6.35
N ASN A 12 12.57 -0.44 6.25
CA ASN A 12 11.67 -1.53 5.93
C ASN A 12 10.57 -1.46 7.00
N PRO A 13 9.29 -1.48 6.61
CA PRO A 13 8.19 -1.61 7.55
C PRO A 13 8.54 -2.74 8.50
N LYS A 14 8.47 -2.48 9.80
CA LYS A 14 8.75 -3.49 10.82
C LYS A 14 7.92 -4.75 10.49
N PRO A 15 8.50 -5.95 10.52
CA PRO A 15 7.83 -7.18 10.08
C PRO A 15 6.46 -7.40 10.76
N ASP A 16 6.31 -6.95 12.00
CA ASP A 16 5.06 -7.02 12.77
C ASP A 16 3.88 -6.26 12.14
N ASN A 17 4.15 -5.22 11.34
CA ASN A 17 3.09 -4.45 10.69
C ASN A 17 2.58 -5.15 9.42
N ILE A 18 3.43 -5.96 8.77
CA ILE A 18 3.05 -6.68 7.55
C ILE A 18 2.11 -7.84 7.89
N SER A 19 2.34 -8.55 9.00
CA SER A 19 1.44 -9.63 9.43
C SER A 19 0.03 -9.10 9.72
N ILE A 20 -0.09 -7.97 10.43
CA ILE A 20 -1.38 -7.32 10.70
C ILE A 20 -2.09 -6.92 9.40
N ALA A 21 -1.36 -6.30 8.47
CA ALA A 21 -1.91 -5.91 7.17
C ALA A 21 -2.41 -7.12 6.37
N LYS A 22 -1.66 -8.23 6.41
CA LYS A 22 -1.99 -9.49 5.77
C LYS A 22 -3.25 -10.12 6.37
N ASP A 23 -3.33 -10.18 7.70
CA ASP A 23 -4.48 -10.74 8.40
C ASP A 23 -5.76 -9.95 8.10
N LEU A 24 -5.69 -8.60 8.12
CA LEU A 24 -6.83 -7.73 7.83
C LEU A 24 -7.31 -7.84 6.38
N PHE A 25 -6.38 -7.99 5.44
CA PHE A 25 -6.72 -8.19 4.03
C PHE A 25 -7.38 -9.55 3.81
N ILE A 26 -6.76 -10.63 4.28
CA ILE A 26 -7.25 -12.00 4.10
C ILE A 26 -8.61 -12.17 4.78
N SER A 27 -8.82 -11.56 5.94
CA SER A 27 -10.12 -11.62 6.63
C SER A 27 -11.20 -10.73 6.00
N GLY A 28 -10.89 -9.99 4.92
CA GLY A 28 -11.80 -9.04 4.27
C GLY A 28 -12.12 -7.78 5.08
N LYS A 29 -11.40 -7.54 6.20
CA LYS A 29 -11.64 -6.38 7.08
C LYS A 29 -11.01 -5.10 6.54
N PHE A 30 -10.02 -5.23 5.66
CA PHE A 30 -9.43 -4.13 4.91
C PHE A 30 -9.51 -4.43 3.42
N PRO A 31 -10.60 -4.03 2.74
CA PRO A 31 -10.75 -4.30 1.31
C PRO A 31 -9.77 -3.45 0.48
N VAL A 32 -9.18 -4.10 -0.52
CA VAL A 32 -8.38 -3.47 -1.57
C VAL A 32 -9.03 -3.81 -2.90
N VAL A 33 -9.50 -2.80 -3.62
CA VAL A 33 -10.23 -2.98 -4.88
C VAL A 33 -9.62 -2.17 -6.01
N THR A 34 -9.70 -2.70 -7.23
CA THR A 34 -9.27 -2.00 -8.45
C THR A 34 -10.30 -0.99 -8.96
N THR A 35 -11.55 -1.11 -8.50
CA THR A 35 -12.65 -0.18 -8.80
C THR A 35 -12.49 1.14 -8.05
N LYS A 36 -13.12 2.19 -8.56
CA LYS A 36 -13.11 3.51 -7.91
C LYS A 36 -13.82 3.51 -6.56
N ASP A 37 -14.85 2.67 -6.42
CA ASP A 37 -15.74 2.62 -5.26
C ASP A 37 -16.01 1.16 -4.87
N ILE A 38 -16.53 0.95 -3.65
CA ILE A 38 -16.98 -0.37 -3.14
C ILE A 38 -18.51 -0.34 -3.03
N PRO A 39 -19.24 -1.31 -3.59
CA PRO A 39 -20.70 -1.36 -3.49
C PRO A 39 -21.19 -1.32 -2.05
N ALA A 40 -22.30 -0.61 -1.80
CA ALA A 40 -22.93 -0.44 -0.49
C ALA A 40 -22.04 0.25 0.58
N LYS A 41 -20.96 0.91 0.14
CA LYS A 41 -20.07 1.70 1.01
C LYS A 41 -19.92 3.12 0.45
N THR A 42 -20.01 4.11 1.33
CA THR A 42 -19.71 5.50 0.97
C THR A 42 -18.32 5.90 1.46
N VAL A 43 -17.52 6.55 0.62
CA VAL A 43 -16.25 7.17 1.03
C VAL A 43 -16.54 8.41 1.87
N LYS A 44 -16.34 8.30 3.19
CA LYS A 44 -16.48 9.42 4.13
C LYS A 44 -15.30 10.40 4.05
N ARG A 45 -14.10 9.90 3.77
CA ARG A 45 -12.88 10.71 3.66
C ARG A 45 -11.88 10.07 2.72
N VAL A 46 -11.30 10.87 1.84
CA VAL A 46 -10.08 10.51 1.10
C VAL A 46 -8.88 10.88 1.96
N ILE A 47 -7.99 9.92 2.22
CA ILE A 47 -6.77 10.13 2.99
C ILE A 47 -5.63 10.55 2.06
N GLY A 48 -5.55 9.92 0.89
CA GLY A 48 -4.58 10.27 -0.14
C GLY A 48 -4.05 9.04 -0.86
N LEU A 49 -2.96 9.23 -1.61
CA LEU A 49 -2.28 8.14 -2.31
C LEU A 49 -1.55 7.24 -1.30
N ALA A 50 -1.94 5.98 -1.22
CA ALA A 50 -1.10 4.94 -0.65
C ALA A 50 -0.25 4.35 -1.75
N ALA A 51 1.07 4.35 -1.56
CA ALA A 51 2.00 3.75 -2.50
C ALA A 51 3.18 3.15 -1.73
N TYR A 52 3.61 1.99 -2.20
CA TYR A 52 4.78 1.30 -1.67
C TYR A 52 5.49 0.51 -2.79
N ARG A 53 6.81 0.48 -2.75
CA ARG A 53 7.67 -0.23 -3.70
C ARG A 53 8.46 -1.31 -2.97
N GLY A 54 8.43 -2.53 -3.50
CA GLY A 54 9.17 -3.67 -2.98
C GLY A 54 9.97 -4.38 -4.07
N TYR A 55 10.83 -5.33 -3.66
CA TYR A 55 11.52 -6.25 -4.56
C TYR A 55 10.63 -7.46 -4.93
N ASP A 56 9.64 -7.74 -4.11
CA ASP A 56 8.60 -8.74 -4.33
C ASP A 56 7.20 -8.14 -4.11
N MET A 57 6.19 -8.90 -4.52
CA MET A 57 4.80 -8.48 -4.47
C MET A 57 4.26 -8.40 -3.04
N GLU A 58 4.73 -9.27 -2.14
CA GLU A 58 4.27 -9.31 -0.76
C GLU A 58 4.66 -8.03 -0.01
N GLN A 59 5.92 -7.62 -0.15
CA GLN A 59 6.41 -6.35 0.38
C GLN A 59 5.71 -5.16 -0.25
N ALA A 60 5.56 -5.16 -1.59
CA ALA A 60 4.92 -4.06 -2.32
C ALA A 60 3.46 -3.86 -1.84
N PHE A 61 2.69 -4.95 -1.82
CA PHE A 61 1.27 -4.93 -1.53
C PHE A 61 0.97 -4.67 -0.05
N TYR A 62 1.55 -5.45 0.87
CA TYR A 62 1.27 -5.27 2.30
C TYR A 62 1.96 -4.05 2.89
N GLY A 63 3.07 -3.58 2.29
CA GLY A 63 3.67 -2.28 2.64
C GLY A 63 2.73 -1.12 2.31
N MET A 64 2.02 -1.18 1.18
CA MET A 64 0.99 -0.20 0.81
C MET A 64 -0.18 -0.22 1.81
N ILE A 65 -0.68 -1.41 2.15
CA ILE A 65 -1.78 -1.57 3.12
C ILE A 65 -1.37 -1.06 4.50
N THR A 66 -0.18 -1.45 4.98
CA THR A 66 0.40 -0.98 6.25
C THR A 66 0.39 0.55 6.30
N ARG A 67 0.88 1.20 5.24
CA ARG A 67 0.92 2.67 5.16
C ARG A 67 -0.47 3.29 5.19
N ALA A 68 -1.45 2.68 4.52
CA ALA A 68 -2.83 3.15 4.55
C ALA A 68 -3.43 3.02 5.96
N ILE A 69 -3.25 1.87 6.63
CA ILE A 69 -3.73 1.63 8.00
C ILE A 69 -3.11 2.62 8.99
N SER A 70 -1.79 2.85 8.92
CA SER A 70 -1.10 3.80 9.81
C SER A 70 -1.62 5.23 9.67
N ASN A 71 -2.21 5.58 8.52
CA ASN A 71 -2.85 6.88 8.29
C ASN A 71 -4.36 6.89 8.55
N GLY A 72 -4.91 5.82 9.13
CA GLY A 72 -6.32 5.72 9.54
C GLY A 72 -7.29 5.35 8.43
N ALA A 73 -6.80 4.78 7.33
CA ALA A 73 -7.62 4.21 6.28
C ALA A 73 -8.27 2.91 6.75
N ASN A 74 -9.40 2.55 6.14
CA ASN A 74 -9.99 1.22 6.30
C ASN A 74 -10.22 0.51 4.96
N ALA A 75 -9.86 1.13 3.84
CA ALA A 75 -9.89 0.52 2.52
C ALA A 75 -8.90 1.22 1.57
N ILE A 76 -8.57 0.53 0.47
CA ILE A 76 -7.90 1.10 -0.70
C ILE A 76 -8.79 0.88 -1.91
N VAL A 77 -9.04 1.95 -2.66
CA VAL A 77 -9.78 1.92 -3.94
C VAL A 77 -8.86 2.34 -5.08
N GLY A 78 -9.23 1.96 -6.30
CA GLY A 78 -8.44 2.24 -7.50
C GLY A 78 -7.04 1.62 -7.43
N TYR A 79 -6.92 0.44 -6.81
CA TYR A 79 -5.68 -0.30 -6.71
C TYR A 79 -5.09 -0.57 -8.10
N ARG A 80 -3.78 -0.35 -8.20
CA ARG A 80 -2.95 -0.63 -9.36
C ARG A 80 -1.61 -1.17 -8.90
N GLU A 81 -1.00 -1.97 -9.77
CA GLU A 81 0.37 -2.42 -9.63
C GLU A 81 1.15 -2.17 -10.91
N ASN A 82 2.46 -2.00 -10.77
CA ASN A 82 3.38 -1.87 -11.88
C ASN A 82 4.69 -2.59 -11.56
N VAL A 83 5.31 -3.14 -12.60
CA VAL A 83 6.64 -3.74 -12.53
C VAL A 83 7.60 -2.88 -13.34
N ALA A 84 8.70 -2.48 -12.74
CA ALA A 84 9.75 -1.71 -13.38
C ALA A 84 11.07 -2.47 -13.37
N PHE A 85 11.75 -2.48 -14.51
CA PHE A 85 13.09 -3.01 -14.68
C PHE A 85 14.06 -1.85 -14.80
N HIS A 86 15.04 -1.80 -13.90
CA HIS A 86 16.08 -0.79 -13.93
C HIS A 86 17.22 -1.25 -14.86
N PRO A 87 17.98 -0.33 -15.48
CA PRO A 87 19.06 -0.71 -16.41
C PRO A 87 20.16 -1.60 -15.82
N ASP A 88 20.30 -1.63 -14.49
CA ASP A 88 21.22 -2.51 -13.77
C ASP A 88 20.70 -3.96 -13.60
N GLY A 89 19.54 -4.28 -14.19
CA GLY A 89 18.89 -5.58 -14.10
C GLY A 89 18.01 -5.78 -12.86
N SER A 90 17.93 -4.79 -11.96
CA SER A 90 17.04 -4.90 -10.79
C SER A 90 15.57 -4.75 -11.16
N LYS A 91 14.72 -5.55 -10.53
CA LYS A 91 13.26 -5.54 -10.69
C LYS A 91 12.61 -4.96 -9.45
N TYR A 92 11.67 -4.04 -9.64
CA TYR A 92 10.85 -3.48 -8.57
C TYR A 92 9.37 -3.64 -8.89
N ILE A 93 8.59 -3.90 -7.85
CA ILE A 93 7.13 -3.95 -7.90
C ILE A 93 6.63 -2.74 -7.11
N SER A 94 5.72 -1.97 -7.71
CA SER A 94 5.06 -0.85 -7.06
C SER A 94 3.58 -1.13 -6.98
N CYS A 95 3.02 -1.04 -5.78
CA CYS A 95 1.59 -1.15 -5.52
C CYS A 95 1.10 0.22 -5.05
N TYR A 96 -0.01 0.69 -5.63
CA TYR A 96 -0.57 1.99 -5.28
C TYR A 96 -2.08 2.04 -5.45
N GLY A 97 -2.72 2.97 -4.73
CA GLY A 97 -4.15 3.21 -4.78
C GLY A 97 -4.55 4.36 -3.87
N THR A 98 -5.84 4.67 -3.81
CA THR A 98 -6.34 5.74 -2.95
C THR A 98 -6.76 5.16 -1.61
N ALA A 99 -6.05 5.55 -0.54
CA ALA A 99 -6.43 5.23 0.82
C ALA A 99 -7.64 6.06 1.22
N VAL A 100 -8.67 5.39 1.71
CA VAL A 100 -9.95 6.02 2.07
C VAL A 100 -10.43 5.53 3.43
N ARG A 101 -11.30 6.33 4.03
CA ARG A 101 -12.16 5.91 5.12
C ARG A 101 -13.59 5.79 4.60
N GLN A 102 -14.08 4.57 4.53
CA GLN A 102 -15.45 4.25 4.13
C GLN A 102 -16.34 3.97 5.32
N ILE A 103 -17.64 4.13 5.11
CA ILE A 103 -18.72 3.76 6.04
C ILE A 103 -19.78 2.96 5.28
N ASP A 104 -20.52 2.12 5.98
CA ASP A 104 -21.71 1.47 5.43
C ASP A 104 -22.75 2.51 5.02
N GLU A 105 -23.38 2.29 3.86
CA GLU A 105 -24.60 3.00 3.51
C GLU A 105 -25.72 2.59 4.48
N LYS A 106 -26.42 3.58 5.03
CA LYS A 106 -27.57 3.37 5.91
C LYS A 106 -28.82 3.02 5.11
#